data_AF-A0A516NMD3-F1
#
_entry.id   AF-A0A516NMD3-F1
#
_cell.length_a   1.000
_cell.length_b   1.000
_cell.length_c   1.000
_cell.angle_alpha   90.00
_cell.angle_beta   90.00
_cell.angle_gamma   90.00
#
_symmetry.space_group_name_H-M   'P 1'
#
loop_
_entity.id
_entity.type
_entity.pdbx_description
1 polymer ?
#
loop_
_entity_poly.entity_id
_entity_poly.type
_entity_poly.pdbx_seq_one_letter_code
_entity_poly.pdbx_strand_id
1 'polypeptide(L)'
;MSVYNEQLQHLGQRAAQILDSPGDLDETIRDLAYLAVMAADFDYQVKNGGFGQLIYNWGRERLEQCDDMLQTVGAPIALSFYRRAVTRCAEDLADFDAFMADFTVPTSVGQDLTLLSVEYLRGDASFDDEIAGFLDYANAGL
;
A
#
# COMPACT_ATOMS: atom_id res chain seq x y z
N MET A 1 -15.88 -9.21 -13.54
CA MET A 1 -14.76 -9.53 -12.62
C MET A 1 -14.64 -8.36 -11.68
N SER A 2 -14.79 -8.59 -10.38
CA SER A 2 -14.52 -7.55 -9.38
C SER A 2 -13.05 -7.17 -9.50
N VAL A 3 -12.75 -5.90 -9.73
CA VAL A 3 -11.37 -5.37 -9.91
C VAL A 3 -10.64 -5.32 -8.55
N TYR A 4 -11.39 -5.51 -7.46
CA TYR A 4 -10.92 -5.43 -6.09
C TYR A 4 -10.76 -6.82 -5.49
N ASN A 5 -9.73 -6.98 -4.67
CA ASN A 5 -9.66 -8.15 -3.80
C ASN A 5 -10.68 -7.94 -2.66
N GLU A 6 -11.89 -8.47 -2.86
CA GLU A 6 -12.97 -8.41 -1.88
C GLU A 6 -12.56 -9.01 -0.54
N GLN A 7 -11.74 -10.06 -0.54
CA GLN A 7 -11.24 -10.69 0.69
C GLN A 7 -10.35 -9.73 1.48
N LEU A 8 -9.38 -9.09 0.84
CA LEU A 8 -8.50 -8.12 1.50
C LEU A 8 -9.27 -6.88 1.97
N GLN A 9 -10.23 -6.38 1.18
CA GLN A 9 -11.05 -5.24 1.58
C GLN A 9 -11.96 -5.57 2.79
N HIS A 10 -12.58 -6.75 2.79
CA HIS A 10 -13.35 -7.21 3.95
C HIS A 10 -12.47 -7.41 5.19
N LEU A 11 -11.27 -7.98 5.02
CA LEU A 11 -10.31 -8.13 6.11
C LEU A 11 -9.90 -6.77 6.69
N GLY A 12 -9.55 -5.81 5.82
CA GLY A 12 -9.19 -4.45 6.24
C GLY A 12 -10.34 -3.74 6.99
N GLN A 13 -11.58 -3.90 6.53
CA GLN A 13 -12.75 -3.34 7.23
C GLN A 13 -12.96 -3.96 8.61
N ARG A 14 -12.85 -5.29 8.73
CA ARG A 14 -12.94 -5.99 10.02
C ARG A 14 -11.82 -5.55 10.96
N ALA A 15 -10.60 -5.47 10.45
CA ALA A 15 -9.44 -5.02 11.20
C ALA A 15 -9.59 -3.58 11.70
N ALA A 16 -10.11 -2.65 10.89
CA ALA A 16 -10.41 -1.29 11.32
C ALA A 16 -11.43 -1.25 12.47
N GLN A 17 -12.49 -2.07 12.39
CA GLN A 17 -13.48 -2.16 13.47
C GLN A 17 -12.89 -2.70 14.78
N ILE A 18 -11.95 -3.64 14.69
CA ILE A 18 -11.20 -4.14 15.85
C ILE A 18 -10.40 -3.01 16.48
N LEU A 19 -9.64 -2.25 15.69
CA LEU A 19 -8.82 -1.13 16.16
C LEU A 19 -9.64 0.02 16.77
N ASP A 20 -10.84 0.27 16.26
CA ASP A 20 -11.77 1.29 16.77
C ASP A 20 -12.54 0.85 18.04
N SER A 21 -12.48 -0.43 18.39
CA SER A 21 -13.23 -0.97 19.53
C SER A 21 -12.59 -0.54 20.86
N PRO A 22 -13.36 0.04 21.81
CA PRO A 22 -12.85 0.44 23.11
C PRO A 22 -12.61 -0.80 23.99
N GLY A 23 -11.42 -1.38 23.89
CA GLY A 23 -10.97 -2.50 24.71
C GLY A 23 -9.44 -2.64 24.68
N ASP A 24 -8.89 -3.25 25.73
CA ASP A 24 -7.48 -3.65 25.74
C ASP A 24 -7.30 -4.81 24.74
N LEU A 25 -6.85 -4.47 23.54
CA LEU A 25 -6.43 -5.43 22.52
C LEU A 25 -5.07 -6.02 22.90
N ASP A 26 -4.94 -7.33 22.74
CA ASP A 26 -3.64 -7.98 22.70
C ASP A 26 -2.76 -7.34 21.62
N GLU A 27 -1.49 -7.10 21.93
CA GLU A 27 -0.54 -6.44 21.03
C GLU A 27 -0.43 -7.17 19.69
N THR A 28 -0.44 -8.51 19.70
CA THR A 28 -0.40 -9.33 18.49
C THR A 28 -1.61 -9.10 17.59
N ILE A 29 -2.80 -9.04 18.19
CA ILE A 29 -4.06 -8.82 17.45
C ILE A 29 -4.08 -7.40 16.89
N ARG A 30 -3.60 -6.42 17.67
CA ARG A 30 -3.49 -5.02 17.22
C ARG A 30 -2.55 -4.89 16.03
N ASP A 31 -1.38 -5.50 16.09
CA ASP A 31 -0.39 -5.45 15.00
C ASP A 31 -0.92 -6.13 13.73
N LEU A 32 -1.56 -7.30 13.88
CA LEU A 32 -2.18 -8.02 12.79
C LEU A 32 -3.30 -7.20 12.13
N ALA A 33 -4.15 -6.56 12.92
CA ALA A 33 -5.20 -5.68 12.43
C ALA A 33 -4.61 -4.45 11.72
N TYR A 34 -3.56 -3.85 12.28
CA TYR A 34 -2.89 -2.71 11.66
C TYR A 34 -2.28 -3.06 10.30
N LEU A 35 -1.57 -4.18 10.20
CA LEU A 35 -1.03 -4.69 8.93
C LEU A 35 -2.14 -4.95 7.90
N ALA A 36 -3.26 -5.53 8.32
CA ALA A 36 -4.40 -5.80 7.44
C ALA A 36 -5.03 -4.52 6.89
N VAL A 37 -5.19 -3.49 7.73
CA VAL A 37 -5.67 -2.17 7.27
C VAL A 37 -4.69 -1.54 6.29
N MET A 38 -3.40 -1.55 6.60
CA MET A 38 -2.38 -0.97 5.73
C MET A 38 -2.27 -1.70 4.38
N ALA A 39 -2.33 -3.03 4.37
CA ALA A 39 -2.31 -3.82 3.14
C ALA A 39 -3.55 -3.54 2.27
N ALA A 40 -4.73 -3.42 2.88
CA ALA A 40 -5.96 -3.11 2.16
C ALA A 40 -5.96 -1.68 1.58
N ASP A 41 -5.42 -0.71 2.32
CA ASP A 41 -5.27 0.66 1.83
C ASP A 41 -4.21 0.72 0.71
N PHE A 42 -3.07 0.03 0.85
CA PHE A 42 -2.07 -0.08 -0.22
C PHE A 42 -2.68 -0.58 -1.54
N ASP A 43 -3.39 -1.72 -1.51
CA ASP A 43 -4.06 -2.29 -2.69
C ASP A 43 -5.03 -1.28 -3.32
N TYR A 44 -5.80 -0.60 -2.47
CA TYR A 44 -6.75 0.42 -2.90
C TYR A 44 -6.06 1.62 -3.58
N GLN A 45 -5.04 2.22 -2.95
CA GLN A 45 -4.35 3.38 -3.49
C GLN A 45 -3.69 3.05 -4.83
N VAL A 46 -2.97 1.94 -4.91
CA VAL A 46 -2.21 1.55 -6.11
C VAL A 46 -3.15 1.19 -7.26
N LYS A 47 -4.26 0.49 -7.02
CA LYS A 47 -5.24 0.18 -8.08
C LYS A 47 -5.98 1.42 -8.61
N ASN A 48 -6.26 2.41 -7.75
CA ASN A 48 -7.06 3.58 -8.14
C ASN A 48 -6.25 4.71 -8.75
N GLY A 49 -5.01 4.92 -8.31
CA GLY A 49 -4.17 6.01 -8.82
C GLY A 49 -2.68 5.72 -8.80
N GLY A 50 -2.30 4.45 -8.68
CA GLY A 50 -0.92 4.03 -8.72
C GLY A 50 -0.10 4.45 -7.51
N PHE A 51 1.21 4.26 -7.62
CA PHE A 51 2.18 4.71 -6.62
C PHE A 51 2.16 6.23 -6.42
N GLY A 52 1.76 7.00 -7.44
CA GLY A 52 1.57 8.44 -7.30
C GLY A 52 0.51 8.77 -6.24
N GLN A 53 -0.69 8.19 -6.37
CA GLN A 53 -1.76 8.40 -5.40
C GLN A 53 -1.37 7.89 -4.01
N LEU A 54 -0.74 6.71 -3.91
CA LEU A 54 -0.24 6.16 -2.66
C LEU A 54 0.69 7.16 -1.94
N ILE A 55 1.74 7.61 -2.61
CA ILE A 55 2.77 8.49 -2.02
C ILE A 55 2.17 9.85 -1.64
N TYR A 56 1.30 10.41 -2.49
CA TYR A 56 0.64 11.68 -2.22
C TYR A 56 -0.27 11.59 -0.98
N ASN A 57 -1.10 10.54 -0.90
CA ASN A 57 -2.08 10.39 0.20
C ASN A 57 -1.44 9.97 1.52
N TRP A 58 -0.42 9.12 1.49
CA TRP A 58 0.26 8.66 2.70
C TRP A 58 1.24 9.69 3.24
N GLY A 59 1.74 10.59 2.38
CA GLY A 59 2.74 11.56 2.74
C GLY A 59 4.05 10.90 3.16
N ARG A 60 5.04 11.72 3.53
CA ARG A 60 6.41 11.25 3.83
C ARG A 60 6.48 10.33 5.05
N GLU A 61 5.66 10.59 6.06
CA GLU A 61 5.73 9.90 7.36
C GLU A 61 5.31 8.44 7.30
N ARG A 62 4.42 8.07 6.37
CA ARG A 62 3.91 6.69 6.24
C ARG A 62 4.66 5.87 5.19
N LEU A 63 5.67 6.43 4.53
CA LEU A 63 6.46 5.70 3.55
C LEU A 63 7.30 4.59 4.22
N GLU A 64 7.96 4.89 5.33
CA GLU A 64 8.74 3.86 6.06
C GLU A 64 7.84 2.71 6.53
N GLN A 65 6.64 3.04 7.03
CA GLN A 65 5.65 2.04 7.44
C GLN A 65 5.18 1.16 6.27
N CYS A 66 5.15 1.69 5.04
CA CYS A 66 4.82 0.93 3.85
C CYS A 66 5.87 -0.13 3.52
N ASP A 67 7.16 0.22 3.60
CA ASP A 67 8.26 -0.72 3.33
C ASP A 67 8.21 -1.90 4.33
N ASP A 68 8.12 -1.58 5.63
CA ASP A 68 8.03 -2.55 6.70
C ASP A 68 6.78 -3.45 6.56
N MET A 69 5.63 -2.85 6.23
CA MET A 69 4.39 -3.58 5.99
C MET A 69 4.55 -4.57 4.83
N LEU A 70 5.01 -4.11 3.66
CA LEU A 70 5.17 -4.94 2.46
C LEU A 70 6.15 -6.09 2.69
N GLN A 71 7.21 -5.85 3.45
CA GLN A 71 8.14 -6.89 3.88
C GLN A 71 7.47 -7.91 4.82
N THR A 72 6.67 -7.42 5.78
CA THR A 72 6.02 -8.26 6.80
C THR A 72 4.91 -9.14 6.22
N VAL A 73 4.09 -8.60 5.31
CA VAL A 73 3.00 -9.37 4.66
C VAL A 73 3.52 -10.30 3.55
N GLY A 74 4.82 -10.22 3.24
CA GLY A 74 5.45 -11.08 2.24
C GLY A 74 5.11 -10.73 0.80
N ALA A 75 5.11 -9.43 0.45
CA ALA A 75 4.79 -8.93 -0.90
C ALA A 75 6.05 -8.47 -1.67
N PRO A 76 6.92 -9.40 -2.15
CA PRO A 76 8.23 -9.04 -2.70
C PRO A 76 8.17 -8.25 -4.02
N ILE A 77 7.15 -8.46 -4.85
CA ILE A 77 7.02 -7.75 -6.13
C ILE A 77 6.51 -6.34 -5.83
N ALA A 78 5.43 -6.21 -5.04
CA ALA A 78 4.94 -4.92 -4.58
C ALA A 78 6.03 -4.10 -3.88
N LEU A 79 6.82 -4.72 -2.98
CA LEU A 79 7.96 -4.09 -2.30
C LEU A 79 9.03 -3.60 -3.28
N SER A 80 9.35 -4.38 -4.31
CA SER A 80 10.32 -3.99 -5.33
C SER A 80 9.88 -2.74 -6.11
N PHE A 81 8.62 -2.70 -6.54
CA PHE A 81 8.05 -1.55 -7.23
C PHE A 81 7.91 -0.32 -6.34
N TYR A 82 7.47 -0.53 -5.09
CA TYR A 82 7.41 0.51 -4.08
C TYR A 82 8.77 1.17 -3.84
N ARG A 83 9.83 0.37 -3.66
CA ARG A 83 11.19 0.89 -3.48
C ARG A 83 11.70 1.66 -4.70
N ARG A 84 11.36 1.22 -5.92
CA ARG A 84 11.66 1.98 -7.16
C ARG A 84 10.93 3.33 -7.17
N ALA A 85 9.66 3.35 -6.77
CA ALA A 85 8.86 4.57 -6.69
C ALA A 85 9.43 5.57 -5.66
N VAL A 86 9.77 5.10 -4.46
CA VAL A 86 10.40 5.95 -3.41
C VAL A 86 11.78 6.45 -3.85
N THR A 87 12.59 5.57 -4.45
CA THR A 87 13.91 5.96 -4.99
C THR A 87 13.75 7.09 -6.01
N ARG A 88 12.76 6.98 -6.90
CA ARG A 88 12.50 8.02 -7.89
C ARG A 88 12.12 9.36 -7.28
N CYS A 89 11.34 9.34 -6.20
CA CYS A 89 11.00 10.56 -5.45
C CYS A 89 12.22 11.20 -4.76
N ALA A 90 13.23 10.39 -4.41
CA ALA A 90 14.44 10.88 -3.76
C ALA A 90 15.50 11.42 -4.74
N GLU A 91 15.40 11.09 -6.04
CA GLU A 91 16.36 11.52 -7.06
C GLU A 91 16.21 13.00 -7.47
N ASP A 92 14.98 13.54 -7.42
CA ASP A 92 14.69 14.96 -7.69
C ASP A 92 13.73 15.51 -6.66
N LEU A 93 14.27 16.01 -5.55
CA LEU A 93 13.48 16.53 -4.43
C LEU A 93 12.66 17.77 -4.81
N ALA A 94 13.12 18.59 -5.76
CA ALA A 94 12.40 19.79 -6.16
C ALA A 94 11.14 19.43 -6.98
N ASP A 95 11.27 18.49 -7.92
CA ASP A 95 10.15 17.98 -8.69
C ASP A 95 9.19 17.14 -7.83
N PHE A 96 9.72 16.40 -6.84
CA PHE A 96 8.92 15.73 -5.83
C PHE A 96 8.16 16.71 -4.91
N ASP A 97 8.80 17.80 -4.46
CA ASP A 97 8.12 18.85 -3.68
C ASP A 97 6.98 19.49 -4.50
N ALA A 98 7.21 19.75 -5.79
CA ALA A 98 6.17 20.25 -6.69
C ALA A 98 5.01 19.26 -6.85
N PHE A 99 5.32 17.97 -7.02
CA PHE A 99 4.33 16.90 -7.07
C PHE A 99 3.50 16.79 -5.78
N MET A 100 4.14 16.90 -4.61
CA MET A 100 3.47 16.84 -3.31
C MET A 100 2.65 18.10 -3.01
N ALA A 101 2.99 19.25 -3.61
CA ALA A 101 2.24 20.49 -3.44
C ALA A 101 0.93 20.50 -4.25
N ASP A 102 0.94 19.95 -5.47
CA ASP A 102 -0.24 19.84 -6.31
C ASP A 102 -0.14 18.62 -7.25
N PHE A 103 -0.86 17.56 -6.88
CA PHE A 103 -0.94 16.31 -7.63
C PHE A 103 -1.53 16.46 -9.05
N THR A 104 -2.20 17.59 -9.35
CA THR A 104 -2.79 17.84 -10.68
C THR A 104 -1.81 18.47 -11.66
N VAL A 105 -0.68 18.99 -11.18
CA VAL A 105 0.36 19.59 -12.01
C VAL A 105 1.28 18.48 -12.54
N PRO A 106 1.49 18.39 -13.87
CA PRO A 106 2.41 17.39 -14.42
C PRO A 106 3.86 17.65 -13.99
N THR A 107 4.46 16.66 -13.34
CA THR A 107 5.89 16.62 -12.97
C THR A 107 6.56 15.39 -13.60
N SER A 108 7.90 15.38 -13.64
CA SER A 108 8.63 14.21 -14.15
C SER A 108 8.49 13.01 -13.22
N VAL A 109 8.58 13.22 -11.91
CA VAL A 109 8.32 12.24 -10.86
C VAL A 109 6.92 11.67 -11.00
N GLY A 110 5.90 12.50 -11.20
CA GLY A 110 4.52 12.04 -11.39
C GLY A 110 4.36 11.14 -12.63
N GLN A 111 5.04 11.47 -13.73
CA GLN A 111 5.07 10.64 -14.93
C GLN A 111 5.76 9.30 -14.69
N ASP A 112 6.91 9.30 -14.02
CA ASP A 112 7.67 8.08 -13.73
C ASP A 112 6.92 7.16 -12.75
N LEU A 113 6.28 7.73 -11.74
CA LEU A 113 5.39 7.00 -10.83
C LEU A 113 4.21 6.37 -11.58
N THR A 114 3.66 7.08 -12.57
CA THR A 114 2.60 6.54 -13.44
C THR A 114 3.12 5.36 -14.26
N LEU A 115 4.31 5.47 -14.86
CA LEU A 115 4.92 4.38 -15.63
C LEU A 115 5.19 3.15 -14.76
N LEU A 116 5.74 3.33 -13.56
CA LEU A 116 5.94 2.25 -12.58
C LEU A 116 4.63 1.58 -12.17
N SER A 117 3.57 2.35 -12.00
CA SER A 117 2.25 1.83 -11.65
C SER A 117 1.68 0.98 -12.78
N VAL A 118 1.82 1.43 -14.03
CA VAL A 118 1.38 0.66 -15.21
C VAL A 118 2.19 -0.62 -15.36
N GLU A 119 3.50 -0.57 -15.11
CA GLU A 119 4.36 -1.76 -15.14
C GLU A 119 3.94 -2.78 -14.08
N TYR A 120 3.71 -2.34 -12.84
CA TYR A 120 3.25 -3.19 -11.74
C TYR A 120 1.88 -3.81 -12.02
N LEU A 121 0.88 -2.98 -12.37
CA LEU A 121 -0.51 -3.42 -12.57
C LEU A 121 -0.71 -4.30 -13.82
N ARG A 122 0.26 -4.31 -14.75
CA ARG A 122 0.28 -5.24 -15.90
C ARG A 122 1.04 -6.53 -15.63
N GLY A 123 1.70 -6.63 -14.48
CA GLY A 123 2.44 -7.83 -14.10
C GLY A 123 1.53 -9.06 -14.00
N ASP A 124 2.15 -10.24 -14.08
CA ASP A 124 1.44 -11.52 -14.04
C ASP A 124 1.00 -11.92 -12.62
N ALA A 125 1.54 -11.28 -11.58
CA ALA A 125 1.21 -11.53 -10.19
C ALA A 125 0.40 -10.35 -9.64
N SER A 126 -0.77 -10.64 -9.11
CA SER A 126 -1.58 -9.65 -8.39
C SER A 126 -1.15 -9.59 -6.92
N PHE A 127 -1.38 -8.44 -6.27
CA PHE A 127 -0.96 -8.22 -4.88
C PHE A 127 -1.51 -9.29 -3.92
N ASP A 128 -2.73 -9.76 -4.16
CA ASP A 128 -3.39 -10.79 -3.37
C ASP A 128 -2.77 -12.18 -3.50
N ASP A 129 -2.27 -12.52 -4.69
CA ASP A 129 -1.50 -13.74 -4.88
C ASP A 129 -0.18 -13.66 -4.11
N GLU A 130 0.46 -12.48 -4.07
CA GLU A 130 1.70 -12.27 -3.31
C GLU A 130 1.47 -12.46 -1.80
N ILE A 131 0.38 -11.91 -1.25
CA ILE A 131 0.11 -11.90 0.19
C ILE A 131 -0.81 -13.03 0.66
N ALA A 132 -1.06 -14.06 -0.16
CA ALA A 132 -2.01 -15.14 0.15
C ALA A 132 -1.75 -15.79 1.52
N GLY A 133 -0.49 -16.05 1.86
CA GLY A 133 -0.11 -16.60 3.17
C GLY A 133 -0.44 -15.68 4.35
N PHE A 134 -0.28 -14.37 4.16
CA PHE A 134 -0.70 -13.37 5.15
C PHE A 134 -2.23 -13.31 5.26
N LEU A 135 -2.96 -13.35 4.14
CA LEU A 135 -4.43 -13.33 4.14
C LEU A 135 -4.99 -14.53 4.91
N ASP A 136 -4.44 -15.73 4.70
CA ASP A 136 -4.87 -16.93 5.43
C ASP A 136 -4.61 -16.81 6.94
N TYR A 137 -3.41 -16.34 7.31
CA TYR A 137 -3.04 -16.12 8.71
C TYR A 137 -3.93 -15.07 9.38
N ALA A 138 -4.13 -13.93 8.73
CA ALA A 138 -4.92 -12.82 9.26
C ALA A 138 -6.41 -13.18 9.40
N ASN A 139 -6.97 -13.93 8.45
CA ASN A 139 -8.35 -14.40 8.55
C ASN A 139 -8.58 -15.41 9.68
N ALA A 140 -7.54 -16.17 10.08
CA ALA A 140 -7.61 -17.08 11.21
C ALA A 140 -7.40 -16.38 12.57
N GLY A 141 -6.67 -15.26 12.58
CA GLY A 141 -6.29 -14.53 13.78
C GLY A 141 -7.21 -13.37 14.18
N LEU A 142 -7.95 -12.79 13.23
CA LEU A 142 -8.92 -11.69 13.42
C LEU A 142 -10.36 -12.17 13.27
#